data_AF-U5TZ87-F1
#
_entry.id   AF-U5TZ87-F1
#
_cell.length_a   1.000
_cell.length_b   1.000
_cell.length_c   1.000
_cell.angle_alpha   90.00
_cell.angle_beta   90.00
_cell.angle_gamma   90.00
#
_symmetry.space_group_name_H-M   'P 1'
#
loop_
_entity.id
_entity.type
_entity.pdbx_description
1 polymer ?
#
loop_
_entity_poly.entity_id
_entity_poly.type
_entity_poly.pdbx_seq_one_letter_code
_entity_poly.pdbx_strand_id
1 'polypeptide(L)'
;NAITTIASQHKEAKYVYMTGDIIPHNVWSTTKEDNIRSIQHSGSRFKEILGEKVYPILGNHEPHPANVFAPPYIEKENSTEWLYEAFFDAWGSNLPPDARETFLKGGYYTVSPEPGFRIIALNNMFAYTYNWWMIMDPVDPASELEWFASTLYEAESNDEKVHILAHIPPGTPDQLKIWSREYARIIRRFDHIITGQFN
;
A
#
# COMPACT_ATOMS: atom_id res chain seq x y z
N ASN A 1 14.64 18.99 7.71
CA ASN A 1 13.99 17.77 8.24
C ASN A 1 14.46 16.58 7.40
N ALA A 2 14.13 15.33 7.76
CA ALA A 2 14.66 14.13 7.09
C ALA A 2 14.40 14.10 5.56
N ILE A 3 13.18 14.44 5.13
CA ILE A 3 12.82 14.46 3.70
C ILE A 3 13.61 15.50 2.89
N THR A 4 13.92 16.68 3.46
CA THR A 4 14.81 17.65 2.80
C THR A 4 16.24 17.11 2.67
N THR A 5 16.74 16.40 3.68
CA THR A 5 18.05 15.76 3.62
C THR A 5 18.10 14.71 2.51
N ILE A 6 17.10 13.83 2.43
CA ILE A 6 16.96 12.82 1.38
C ILE A 6 16.97 13.48 0.00
N ALA A 7 16.13 14.50 -0.20
CA ALA A 7 16.06 15.22 -1.47
C ALA A 7 17.40 15.87 -1.86
N SER A 8 18.18 16.34 -0.88
CA SER A 8 19.48 16.96 -1.13
C SER A 8 20.60 15.96 -1.42
N GLN A 9 20.58 14.79 -0.78
CA GLN A 9 21.65 13.79 -0.85
C GLN A 9 21.46 12.79 -2.00
N HIS A 10 20.21 12.52 -2.39
CA HIS A 10 19.84 11.52 -3.40
C HIS A 10 19.06 12.16 -4.55
N LYS A 11 19.66 13.18 -5.18
CA LYS A 11 19.00 13.94 -6.27
C LYS A 11 18.68 13.06 -7.49
N GLU A 12 19.52 12.06 -7.70
CA GLU A 12 19.46 11.05 -8.76
C GLU A 12 18.44 9.95 -8.51
N ALA A 13 17.85 9.87 -7.30
CA ALA A 13 16.80 8.89 -7.03
C ALA A 13 15.65 9.08 -8.02
N LYS A 14 15.33 8.01 -8.76
CA LYS A 14 14.19 7.97 -9.68
C LYS A 14 12.88 7.77 -8.95
N TYR A 15 12.89 6.90 -7.94
CA TYR A 15 11.71 6.48 -7.18
C TYR A 15 11.96 6.63 -5.69
N VAL A 16 10.92 7.00 -4.96
CA VAL A 16 10.88 7.04 -3.50
C VAL A 16 9.69 6.20 -3.06
N TYR A 17 9.98 5.13 -2.30
CA TYR A 17 8.94 4.31 -1.69
C TYR A 17 8.66 4.84 -0.29
N MET A 18 7.41 5.19 -0.04
CA MET A 18 6.93 5.62 1.27
C MET A 18 6.02 4.52 1.79
N THR A 19 6.46 3.82 2.83
CA THR A 19 5.78 2.60 3.29
C THR A 19 4.82 2.83 4.45
N GLY A 20 4.04 3.91 4.45
CA GLY A 20 2.96 4.14 5.41
C GLY A 20 3.41 4.62 6.79
N ASP A 21 2.57 4.38 7.80
CA ASP A 21 2.75 4.76 9.21
C ASP A 21 2.98 6.26 9.44
N ILE A 22 2.08 7.06 8.86
CA ILE A 22 2.07 8.52 9.02
C ILE A 22 1.58 8.92 10.42
N ILE A 23 0.65 8.16 10.98
CA ILE A 23 -0.10 8.55 12.19
C ILE A 23 0.67 8.15 13.45
N PRO A 24 0.79 9.04 14.45
CA PRO A 24 1.49 8.74 15.69
C PRO A 24 0.84 7.63 16.52
N HIS A 25 1.62 7.03 17.41
CA HIS A 25 1.22 5.85 18.20
C HIS A 25 0.28 6.17 19.39
N ASN A 26 -0.15 7.41 19.58
CA ASN A 26 -1.16 7.80 20.58
C ASN A 26 -2.58 7.40 20.14
N VAL A 27 -2.73 6.13 19.72
CA VAL A 27 -3.93 5.56 19.08
C VAL A 27 -5.21 5.77 19.89
N TRP A 28 -5.09 5.84 21.22
CA TRP A 28 -6.19 6.14 22.16
C TRP A 28 -6.78 7.55 22.02
N SER A 29 -6.12 8.43 21.27
CA SER A 29 -6.50 9.84 21.09
C SER A 29 -6.53 10.27 19.63
N THR A 30 -6.51 9.31 18.70
CA THR A 30 -6.67 9.58 17.26
C THR A 30 -8.15 9.78 16.92
N THR A 31 -8.43 10.45 15.80
CA THR A 31 -9.76 10.61 15.19
C THR A 31 -9.63 10.45 13.68
N LYS A 32 -10.75 10.22 12.97
CA LYS A 32 -10.71 10.19 11.49
C LYS A 32 -10.21 11.54 10.95
N GLU A 33 -10.69 12.63 11.53
CA GLU A 33 -10.38 14.00 11.12
C GLU A 33 -8.89 14.34 11.30
N ASP A 34 -8.29 13.94 12.42
CA ASP A 34 -6.87 14.18 12.68
C ASP A 34 -5.98 13.28 11.80
N ASN A 35 -6.40 12.04 11.52
CA ASN A 35 -5.69 11.16 10.60
C ASN A 35 -5.72 11.71 9.18
N ILE A 36 -6.88 12.13 8.66
CA ILE A 36 -7.01 12.79 7.35
C ILE A 36 -6.07 14.00 7.27
N ARG A 37 -6.07 14.86 8.29
CA ARG A 37 -5.21 16.05 8.32
C ARG A 37 -3.73 15.70 8.25
N SER A 38 -3.32 14.64 8.96
CA SER A 38 -1.92 14.18 9.01
C SER A 38 -1.48 13.56 7.68
N ILE A 39 -2.36 12.78 7.04
CA ILE A 39 -2.17 12.20 5.71
C ILE A 39 -2.02 13.32 4.67
N GLN A 40 -2.94 14.29 4.65
CA GLN A 40 -2.90 15.43 3.74
C GLN A 40 -1.68 16.31 3.96
N HIS A 41 -1.35 16.62 5.22
CA HIS A 41 -0.17 17.40 5.55
C HIS A 41 1.10 16.71 5.06
N SER A 42 1.26 15.42 5.36
CA SER A 42 2.43 14.66 4.95
C SER A 42 2.54 14.53 3.43
N GLY A 43 1.44 14.21 2.73
CA GLY A 43 1.40 14.14 1.27
C GLY A 43 1.80 15.46 0.62
N SER A 44 1.30 16.59 1.15
CA SER A 44 1.67 17.93 0.65
C SER A 44 3.17 18.22 0.80
N ARG A 45 3.78 17.86 1.95
CA ARG A 45 5.20 18.08 2.21
C ARG A 45 6.09 17.18 1.35
N PHE A 46 5.70 15.93 1.13
CA PHE A 46 6.41 15.02 0.24
C PHE A 46 6.34 15.52 -1.21
N LYS A 47 5.16 15.91 -1.68
CA LYS A 47 4.97 16.47 -3.02
C LYS A 47 5.78 17.74 -3.25
N GLU A 48 5.81 18.66 -2.28
CA GLU A 48 6.58 19.90 -2.35
C GLU A 48 8.09 19.66 -2.49
N ILE A 49 8.62 18.63 -1.81
CA ILE A 49 10.07 18.43 -1.68
C ILE A 49 10.62 17.40 -2.67
N LEU A 50 9.88 16.33 -2.93
CA LEU A 50 10.30 15.19 -3.76
C LEU A 50 9.59 15.13 -5.11
N GLY A 51 8.52 15.91 -5.30
CA GLY A 51 7.76 15.96 -6.54
C GLY A 51 7.07 14.63 -6.87
N GLU A 52 7.06 14.29 -8.16
CA GLU A 52 6.29 13.17 -8.70
C GLU A 52 6.97 11.80 -8.59
N LYS A 53 7.97 11.68 -7.70
CA LYS A 53 8.79 10.46 -7.56
C LYS A 53 8.31 9.51 -6.46
N VAL A 54 7.24 9.87 -5.77
CA VAL A 54 6.80 9.17 -4.55
C VAL A 54 5.72 8.15 -4.89
N TYR A 55 5.95 6.91 -4.49
CA TYR A 55 5.03 5.78 -4.56
C TYR A 55 4.71 5.31 -3.15
N PRO A 56 3.56 5.73 -2.60
CA PRO A 56 3.20 5.47 -1.22
C PRO A 56 2.36 4.20 -1.09
N ILE A 57 2.41 3.57 0.07
CA ILE A 57 1.47 2.52 0.49
C ILE A 57 0.90 2.84 1.87
N LEU A 58 -0.17 2.15 2.23
CA LEU A 58 -0.82 2.28 3.53
C LEU A 58 -0.06 1.45 4.58
N GLY A 59 0.06 1.98 5.80
CA GLY A 59 0.52 1.26 6.97
C GLY A 59 -0.63 0.91 7.92
N ASN A 60 -0.30 0.30 9.06
CA ASN A 60 -1.32 -0.12 10.01
C ASN A 60 -1.86 1.03 10.87
N HIS A 61 -1.15 2.16 10.96
CA HIS A 61 -1.57 3.32 11.76
C HIS A 61 -2.51 4.30 11.05
N GLU A 62 -2.66 4.24 9.73
CA GLU A 62 -3.53 5.10 8.94
C GLU A 62 -5.02 5.14 9.36
N PRO A 63 -5.70 4.01 9.67
CA PRO A 63 -7.12 4.04 10.00
C PRO A 63 -7.35 4.47 11.45
N HIS A 64 -8.61 4.78 11.74
CA HIS A 64 -9.12 4.95 13.10
C HIS A 64 -10.37 4.07 13.28
N PRO A 65 -10.36 3.09 14.22
CA PRO A 65 -9.23 2.71 15.08
C PRO A 65 -8.02 2.14 14.30
N ALA A 66 -6.82 2.24 14.88
CA ALA A 66 -5.59 1.71 14.26
C ALA A 66 -5.72 0.22 13.93
N ASN A 67 -5.05 -0.24 12.86
CA ASN A 67 -5.03 -1.60 12.33
C ASN A 67 -6.32 -2.09 11.66
N VAL A 68 -7.45 -1.41 11.87
CA VAL A 68 -8.77 -1.90 11.48
C VAL A 68 -9.09 -1.43 10.06
N PHE A 69 -8.80 -2.28 9.08
CA PHE A 69 -9.11 -2.06 7.66
C PHE A 69 -10.33 -2.87 7.25
N ALA A 70 -11.43 -2.19 6.94
CA ALA A 70 -12.67 -2.83 6.54
C ALA A 70 -12.56 -3.33 5.09
N PRO A 71 -12.85 -4.63 4.84
CA PRO A 71 -12.97 -5.15 3.48
C PRO A 71 -14.14 -4.50 2.71
N PRO A 72 -14.13 -4.52 1.37
CA PRO A 72 -15.12 -3.82 0.55
C PRO A 72 -16.56 -4.34 0.68
N TYR A 73 -16.77 -5.52 1.27
CA TYR A 73 -18.10 -6.07 1.55
C TYR A 73 -18.73 -5.52 2.83
N ILE A 74 -17.99 -4.77 3.66
CA ILE A 74 -18.52 -4.14 4.87
C ILE A 74 -19.34 -2.89 4.50
N GLU A 75 -20.47 -2.70 5.19
CA GLU A 75 -21.36 -1.57 4.97
C GLU A 75 -20.67 -0.21 5.20
N LYS A 76 -21.14 0.81 4.48
CA LYS A 76 -20.52 2.14 4.43
C LYS A 76 -20.31 2.80 5.79
N GLU A 77 -21.19 2.58 6.76
CA GLU A 77 -21.07 3.15 8.11
C GLU A 77 -19.77 2.70 8.82
N ASN A 78 -19.34 1.48 8.57
CA ASN A 78 -18.15 0.87 9.18
C ASN A 78 -16.97 0.74 8.20
N SER A 79 -17.08 1.32 7.01
CA SER A 79 -16.04 1.19 5.99
C SER A 79 -14.82 2.06 6.27
N THR A 80 -13.69 1.68 5.67
CA THR A 80 -12.47 2.49 5.59
C THR A 80 -12.35 3.25 4.27
N GLU A 81 -13.46 3.44 3.55
CA GLU A 81 -13.50 4.18 2.27
C GLU A 81 -12.98 5.62 2.44
N TRP A 82 -13.35 6.28 3.55
CA TRP A 82 -12.87 7.64 3.88
C TRP A 82 -11.34 7.76 3.89
N LEU A 83 -10.66 6.69 4.30
CA LEU A 83 -9.20 6.65 4.37
C LEU A 83 -8.62 6.54 2.96
N TYR A 84 -9.16 5.64 2.13
CA TYR A 84 -8.69 5.46 0.76
C TYR A 84 -8.89 6.73 -0.07
N GLU A 85 -10.03 7.40 0.08
CA GLU A 85 -10.30 8.69 -0.57
C GLU A 85 -9.29 9.76 -0.12
N ALA A 86 -9.17 9.98 1.19
CA ALA A 86 -8.27 11.00 1.73
C ALA A 86 -6.80 10.75 1.37
N PHE A 87 -6.38 9.49 1.36
CA PHE A 87 -5.02 9.11 1.00
C PHE A 87 -4.77 9.28 -0.50
N PHE A 88 -5.68 8.80 -1.37
CA PHE A 88 -5.53 8.96 -2.81
C PHE A 88 -5.55 10.44 -3.22
N ASP A 89 -6.37 11.28 -2.59
CA ASP A 89 -6.38 12.72 -2.87
C ASP A 89 -5.05 13.40 -2.50
N ALA A 90 -4.41 12.96 -1.41
CA ALA A 90 -3.15 13.53 -0.94
C ALA A 90 -1.91 13.00 -1.67
N TRP A 91 -1.95 11.73 -2.10
CA TRP A 91 -0.77 10.99 -2.52
C TRP A 91 -0.87 10.37 -3.93
N GLY A 92 -2.07 10.29 -4.49
CA GLY A 92 -2.37 9.59 -5.73
C GLY A 92 -1.99 10.36 -7.00
N SER A 93 -1.50 11.61 -6.92
CA SER A 93 -1.24 12.41 -8.13
C SER A 93 -0.17 11.85 -9.06
N ASN A 94 0.69 10.95 -8.56
CA ASN A 94 1.75 10.31 -9.34
C ASN A 94 1.33 8.92 -9.85
N LEU A 95 0.12 8.48 -9.50
CA LEU A 95 -0.41 7.18 -9.89
C LEU A 95 -1.20 7.35 -11.20
N PRO A 96 -1.23 6.31 -12.05
CA PRO A 96 -1.99 6.38 -13.29
C PRO A 96 -3.50 6.44 -12.98
N PRO A 97 -4.34 7.03 -13.85
CA PRO A 97 -5.75 7.26 -13.55
C PRO A 97 -6.55 5.99 -13.20
N ASP A 98 -6.18 4.85 -13.77
CA ASP A 98 -6.76 3.52 -13.53
C ASP A 98 -6.38 2.95 -12.15
N ALA A 99 -5.27 3.39 -11.54
CA ALA A 99 -4.93 3.02 -10.17
C ALA A 99 -5.97 3.48 -9.15
N ARG A 100 -6.76 4.53 -9.44
CA ARG A 100 -7.79 5.01 -8.51
C ARG A 100 -8.83 3.95 -8.20
N GLU A 101 -9.21 3.13 -9.18
CA GLU A 101 -10.24 2.11 -8.99
C GLU A 101 -9.79 1.03 -8.00
N THR A 102 -8.58 0.48 -8.20
CA THR A 102 -8.00 -0.53 -7.29
C THR A 102 -7.69 0.06 -5.92
N PHE A 103 -7.18 1.29 -5.88
CA PHE A 103 -6.88 1.97 -4.63
C PHE A 103 -8.13 2.22 -3.78
N LEU A 104 -9.24 2.64 -4.37
CA LEU A 104 -10.49 2.83 -3.62
C LEU A 104 -11.17 1.49 -3.27
N LYS A 105 -10.95 0.44 -4.05
CA LYS A 105 -11.46 -0.91 -3.74
C LYS A 105 -10.77 -1.51 -2.51
N GLY A 106 -9.46 -1.34 -2.37
CA GLY A 106 -8.70 -2.06 -1.34
C GLY A 106 -7.36 -1.47 -0.94
N GLY A 107 -7.00 -0.26 -1.37
CA GLY A 107 -5.76 0.41 -0.99
C GLY A 107 -4.50 -0.12 -1.68
N TYR A 108 -4.64 -0.97 -2.69
CA TYR A 108 -3.56 -1.53 -3.49
C TYR A 108 -3.59 -0.96 -4.91
N TYR A 109 -2.44 -0.94 -5.60
CA TYR A 109 -2.34 -0.44 -6.97
C TYR A 109 -1.07 -0.95 -7.67
N THR A 110 -1.01 -0.74 -8.99
CA THR A 110 0.20 -0.97 -9.79
C THR A 110 0.50 0.26 -10.65
N VAL A 111 1.78 0.45 -11.00
CA VAL A 111 2.24 1.50 -11.93
C VAL A 111 3.50 1.05 -12.64
N SER A 112 3.64 1.39 -13.92
CA SER A 112 4.86 1.19 -14.70
C SER A 112 5.53 2.54 -14.97
N PRO A 113 6.39 3.03 -14.05
CA PRO A 113 6.94 4.39 -14.15
C PRO A 113 8.01 4.54 -15.24
N GLU A 114 8.56 3.42 -15.75
CA GLU A 114 9.38 3.38 -16.96
C GLU A 114 9.15 2.07 -17.73
N PRO A 115 9.42 2.02 -19.05
CA PRO A 115 9.23 0.80 -19.84
C PRO A 115 10.02 -0.39 -19.28
N GLY A 116 9.38 -1.56 -19.19
CA GLY A 116 10.00 -2.77 -18.69
C GLY A 116 10.12 -2.85 -17.17
N PHE A 117 9.49 -1.93 -16.43
CA PHE A 117 9.52 -1.93 -14.97
C PHE A 117 8.13 -1.62 -14.38
N ARG A 118 7.72 -2.41 -13.40
CA ARG A 118 6.44 -2.29 -12.70
C ARG A 118 6.64 -2.25 -11.19
N ILE A 119 5.92 -1.35 -10.54
CA ILE A 119 5.76 -1.31 -9.08
C ILE A 119 4.37 -1.85 -8.77
N ILE A 120 4.31 -2.85 -7.89
CA ILE A 120 3.07 -3.39 -7.34
C ILE A 120 3.03 -3.04 -5.86
N ALA A 121 2.05 -2.26 -5.46
CA ALA A 121 1.81 -1.84 -4.09
C ALA A 121 0.63 -2.61 -3.49
N LEU A 122 0.90 -3.35 -2.41
CA LEU A 122 -0.09 -4.14 -1.68
C LEU A 122 -0.56 -3.37 -0.43
N ASN A 123 -1.83 -3.55 -0.09
CA ASN A 123 -2.41 -3.29 1.21
C ASN A 123 -2.50 -4.60 2.01
N ASN A 124 -1.35 -5.06 2.49
CA ASN A 124 -1.30 -6.29 3.28
C ASN A 124 -1.84 -6.15 4.73
N MET A 125 -2.63 -5.10 4.99
CA MET A 125 -3.43 -4.97 6.21
C MET A 125 -4.62 -5.93 6.23
N PHE A 126 -5.06 -6.41 5.06
CA PHE A 126 -6.00 -7.53 4.94
C PHE A 126 -5.41 -8.88 5.38
N ALA A 127 -4.15 -8.89 5.79
CA ALA A 127 -3.50 -10.07 6.31
C ALA A 127 -2.86 -9.83 7.68
N TYR A 128 -2.96 -8.61 8.21
CA TYR A 128 -2.41 -8.26 9.51
C TYR A 128 -3.24 -8.86 10.65
N THR A 129 -2.59 -9.46 11.63
CA THR A 129 -3.26 -10.18 12.74
C THR A 129 -4.06 -9.27 13.67
N TYR A 130 -3.79 -7.96 13.68
CA TYR A 130 -4.57 -6.98 14.42
C TYR A 130 -5.69 -6.34 13.61
N ASN A 131 -5.88 -6.71 12.34
CA ASN A 131 -7.08 -6.35 11.61
C ASN A 131 -8.21 -7.31 11.98
N TRP A 132 -9.04 -6.90 12.94
CA TRP A 132 -10.07 -7.78 13.50
C TRP A 132 -11.20 -8.14 12.52
N TRP A 133 -11.35 -7.42 11.40
CA TRP A 133 -12.26 -7.83 10.33
C TRP A 133 -11.91 -9.21 9.77
N MET A 134 -10.64 -9.61 9.83
CA MET A 134 -10.16 -10.90 9.33
C MET A 134 -10.65 -12.09 10.16
N ILE A 135 -11.22 -11.85 11.35
CA ILE A 135 -11.91 -12.89 12.11
C ILE A 135 -13.20 -13.34 11.40
N MET A 136 -13.85 -12.43 10.67
CA MET A 136 -15.15 -12.68 10.04
C MET A 136 -15.01 -13.45 8.73
N ASP A 137 -14.18 -12.95 7.81
CA ASP A 137 -13.88 -13.60 6.54
C ASP A 137 -12.48 -13.21 6.04
N PRO A 138 -11.47 -14.08 6.23
CA PRO A 138 -10.10 -13.83 5.79
C PRO A 138 -9.83 -14.31 4.35
N VAL A 139 -10.85 -14.75 3.60
CA VAL A 139 -10.65 -15.31 2.26
C VAL A 139 -10.44 -14.19 1.25
N ASP A 140 -9.17 -13.92 0.95
CA ASP A 140 -8.69 -12.94 -0.03
C ASP A 140 -9.51 -11.64 -0.11
N PRO A 141 -9.52 -10.83 0.97
CA PRO A 141 -10.31 -9.61 1.01
C PRO A 141 -9.93 -8.67 -0.15
N ALA A 142 -10.96 -8.07 -0.75
CA ALA A 142 -10.83 -7.25 -1.95
C ALA A 142 -10.26 -7.97 -3.20
N SER A 143 -10.14 -9.31 -3.18
CA SER A 143 -9.49 -10.09 -4.24
C SER A 143 -8.04 -9.65 -4.48
N GLU A 144 -7.34 -9.24 -3.43
CA GLU A 144 -6.01 -8.64 -3.56
C GLU A 144 -4.96 -9.65 -4.05
N LEU A 145 -4.93 -10.87 -3.51
CA LEU A 145 -3.99 -11.91 -3.96
C LEU A 145 -4.30 -12.42 -5.37
N GLU A 146 -5.58 -12.56 -5.71
CA GLU A 146 -6.01 -12.83 -7.09
C GLU A 146 -5.53 -11.74 -8.05
N TRP A 147 -5.78 -10.48 -7.70
CA TRP A 147 -5.31 -9.32 -8.47
C TRP A 147 -3.78 -9.32 -8.58
N PHE A 148 -3.07 -9.54 -7.47
CA PHE A 148 -1.61 -9.56 -7.42
C PHE A 148 -1.01 -10.62 -8.34
N ALA A 149 -1.53 -11.85 -8.30
CA ALA A 149 -1.10 -12.92 -9.19
C ALA A 149 -1.37 -12.58 -10.67
N SER A 150 -2.51 -11.95 -10.96
CA SER A 150 -2.88 -11.53 -12.32
C SER A 150 -1.97 -10.40 -12.83
N THR A 151 -1.64 -9.43 -11.99
CA THR A 151 -0.73 -8.33 -12.33
C THR A 151 0.71 -8.82 -12.56
N LEU A 152 1.18 -9.79 -11.77
CA LEU A 152 2.47 -10.43 -12.02
C LEU A 152 2.51 -11.22 -13.33
N TYR A 153 1.41 -11.90 -13.67
CA TYR A 153 1.29 -12.59 -14.95
C TYR A 153 1.30 -11.62 -16.15
N GLU A 154 0.64 -10.47 -16.01
CA GLU A 154 0.70 -9.39 -17.01
C GLU A 154 2.13 -8.87 -17.17
N ALA A 155 2.83 -8.62 -16.05
CA ALA A 155 4.23 -8.18 -16.05
C ALA A 155 5.16 -9.21 -16.71
N GLU A 156 4.99 -10.50 -16.41
CA GLU A 156 5.71 -11.60 -17.05
C GLU A 156 5.49 -11.60 -18.57
N SER A 157 4.25 -11.44 -19.01
CA SER A 157 3.87 -11.43 -20.44
C SER A 157 4.43 -10.23 -21.19
N ASN A 158 4.73 -9.14 -20.47
CA ASN A 158 5.26 -7.89 -21.01
C ASN A 158 6.78 -7.74 -20.80
N ASP A 159 7.48 -8.80 -20.38
CA ASP A 159 8.92 -8.79 -20.08
C ASP A 159 9.33 -7.71 -19.05
N GLU A 160 8.43 -7.38 -18.11
CA GLU A 160 8.68 -6.38 -17.07
C GLU A 160 9.42 -6.98 -15.86
N LYS A 161 10.27 -6.16 -15.21
CA LYS A 161 10.80 -6.42 -13.87
C LYS A 161 9.91 -5.77 -12.82
N VAL A 162 9.78 -6.42 -11.67
CA VAL A 162 8.77 -6.05 -10.66
C VAL A 162 9.42 -5.73 -9.32
N HIS A 163 9.07 -4.57 -8.76
CA HIS A 163 9.21 -4.29 -7.34
C HIS A 163 7.87 -4.43 -6.63
N ILE A 164 7.88 -5.05 -5.45
CA ILE A 164 6.70 -5.19 -4.60
C ILE A 164 6.87 -4.33 -3.36
N LEU A 165 5.85 -3.55 -3.03
CA LEU A 165 5.75 -2.77 -1.81
C LEU A 165 4.65 -3.38 -0.93
N ALA A 166 4.95 -3.59 0.35
CA ALA A 166 3.97 -3.95 1.38
C ALA A 166 4.40 -3.30 2.70
N HIS A 167 3.53 -3.14 3.69
CA HIS A 167 3.92 -2.44 4.91
C HIS A 167 4.48 -3.39 5.97
N ILE A 168 3.72 -4.41 6.35
CA ILE A 168 4.20 -5.44 7.27
C ILE A 168 5.00 -6.47 6.49
N PRO A 169 6.23 -6.83 6.86
CA PRO A 169 6.98 -7.84 6.11
C PRO A 169 6.21 -9.17 6.01
N PRO A 170 5.97 -9.71 4.79
CA PRO A 170 5.30 -11.00 4.60
C PRO A 170 6.02 -12.15 5.30
N GLY A 171 5.25 -13.12 5.83
CA GLY A 171 5.82 -14.30 6.49
C GLY A 171 6.25 -14.07 7.94
N THR A 172 6.01 -12.89 8.50
CA THR A 172 6.19 -12.60 9.94
C THR A 172 5.01 -13.11 10.77
N PRO A 173 5.16 -13.26 12.11
CA PRO A 173 4.05 -13.62 13.00
C PRO A 173 2.87 -12.65 12.98
N ASP A 174 3.09 -11.41 12.54
CA ASP A 174 2.09 -10.36 12.40
C ASP A 174 1.16 -10.57 11.19
N GLN A 175 1.47 -11.54 10.33
CA GLN A 175 0.69 -11.88 9.15
C GLN A 175 -0.04 -13.21 9.32
N LEU A 176 -1.27 -13.29 8.84
CA LEU A 176 -2.04 -14.54 8.84
C LEU A 176 -1.26 -15.63 8.11
N LYS A 177 -1.12 -16.79 8.75
CA LYS A 177 -0.35 -17.93 8.21
C LYS A 177 -0.86 -18.37 6.83
N ILE A 178 -2.18 -18.33 6.62
CA ILE A 178 -2.80 -18.72 5.35
C ILE A 178 -2.43 -17.72 4.26
N TRP A 179 -2.59 -16.41 4.51
CA TRP A 179 -2.20 -15.37 3.55
C TRP A 179 -0.70 -15.46 3.23
N SER A 180 0.16 -15.58 4.26
CA SER A 180 1.61 -15.71 4.07
C SER A 180 1.99 -16.92 3.22
N ARG A 181 1.26 -18.04 3.36
CA ARG A 181 1.45 -19.23 2.53
C ARG A 181 1.08 -18.99 1.07
N GLU A 182 -0.05 -18.34 0.81
CA GLU A 182 -0.49 -18.05 -0.56
C GLU A 182 0.39 -16.98 -1.23
N TYR A 183 0.73 -15.90 -0.52
CA TYR A 183 1.73 -14.92 -0.95
C TYR A 183 3.05 -15.61 -1.35
N ALA A 184 3.59 -16.50 -0.49
CA ALA A 184 4.81 -17.22 -0.79
C ALA A 184 4.69 -18.18 -2.00
N ARG A 185 3.50 -18.67 -2.33
CA ARG A 185 3.27 -19.46 -3.57
C ARG A 185 3.33 -18.57 -4.80
N ILE A 186 2.71 -17.39 -4.75
CA ILE A 186 2.76 -16.39 -5.82
C ILE A 186 4.20 -15.94 -6.05
N ILE A 187 4.93 -15.57 -5.00
CA ILE A 187 6.34 -15.17 -5.10
C ILE A 187 7.19 -16.26 -5.75
N ARG A 188 7.04 -17.54 -5.35
CA ARG A 188 7.80 -18.65 -5.96
C ARG A 188 7.46 -18.86 -7.43
N ARG A 189 6.24 -18.55 -7.88
CA ARG A 189 5.84 -18.68 -9.28
C ARG A 189 6.49 -17.60 -10.15
N PHE A 190 6.67 -16.39 -9.62
CA PHE A 190 7.12 -15.21 -10.36
C PHE A 190 8.50 -14.68 -9.93
N ASP A 191 9.30 -15.50 -9.24
CA ASP A 191 10.59 -15.09 -8.66
C ASP A 191 11.58 -14.52 -9.69
N HIS A 192 11.56 -15.03 -10.92
CA HIS A 192 12.42 -14.61 -12.02
C HIS A 192 12.12 -13.21 -12.60
N ILE A 193 10.93 -12.64 -12.34
CA ILE A 193 10.61 -11.25 -12.71
C ILE A 193 10.67 -10.28 -11.51
N ILE A 194 10.55 -10.79 -10.29
CA ILE A 194 10.59 -9.97 -9.07
C ILE A 194 12.03 -9.62 -8.72
N THR A 195 12.39 -8.34 -8.79
CA THR A 195 13.75 -7.85 -8.52
C THR A 195 13.91 -7.19 -7.16
N GLY A 196 12.82 -6.95 -6.44
CA GLY A 196 12.85 -6.37 -5.10
C GLY A 196 11.52 -6.48 -4.37
N GLN A 197 11.58 -6.66 -3.05
CA GLN A 197 10.46 -6.57 -2.12
C GLN A 197 10.85 -5.61 -1.01
N PHE A 198 10.02 -4.59 -0.76
CA PHE A 198 10.30 -3.52 0.18
C PHE A 198 9.15 -3.40 1.17
N ASN A 199 9.48 -3.30 2.45
CA ASN A 199 8.53 -3.10 3.54
C ASN A 199 9.01 -2.02 4.49
#